data_AF-A0A2E5JJ25-F1
#
_entry.id   AF-A0A2E5JJ25-F1
#
_cell.length_a   1.000
_cell.length_b   1.000
_cell.length_c   1.000
_cell.angle_alpha   90.00
_cell.angle_beta   90.00
_cell.angle_gamma   90.00
#
_symmetry.space_group_name_H-M   'P 1'
#
loop_
_entity.id
_entity.type
_entity.pdbx_description
1 polymer ?
#
loop_
_entity_poly.entity_id
_entity_poly.type
_entity_poly.pdbx_seq_one_letter_code
_entity_poly.pdbx_strand_id
1 'polypeptide(L)'
;MMRASIDIGSNSVLLLIADIDEKGNLKEVANESRVTGLGKGLSKDGLFKDESMKETYLAIKEYVALAQEVGVDSTELIITATEASRVAKNAEEFFNRITKKLNI
;
A
#
# COMPACT_ATOMS: atom_id res chain seq x y z
N MET A 1 20.28 4.74 -3.50
CA MET A 1 19.61 4.25 -2.29
C MET A 1 18.26 3.72 -2.69
N MET A 2 17.97 2.47 -2.34
CA MET A 2 16.69 1.84 -2.63
C MET A 2 15.59 2.41 -1.75
N ARG A 3 14.49 2.88 -2.36
CA ARG A 3 13.28 3.35 -1.67
C ARG A 3 12.04 2.72 -2.28
N ALA A 4 10.99 2.60 -1.49
CA ALA A 4 9.70 2.14 -1.98
C ALA A 4 8.55 3.00 -1.43
N SER A 5 7.51 3.14 -2.24
CA SER A 5 6.24 3.75 -1.85
C SER A 5 5.10 2.83 -2.23
N ILE A 6 4.21 2.54 -1.29
CA ILE A 6 2.93 1.87 -1.54
C ILE A 6 1.82 2.88 -1.30
N ASP A 7 1.03 3.18 -2.34
CA ASP A 7 -0.12 4.09 -2.23
C ASP A 7 -1.44 3.32 -2.35
N ILE A 8 -2.28 3.46 -1.31
CA ILE A 8 -3.56 2.77 -1.19
C ILE A 8 -4.68 3.74 -1.53
N GLY A 9 -5.18 3.62 -2.75
CA GLY A 9 -6.30 4.38 -3.27
C GLY A 9 -7.66 3.73 -3.01
N SER A 10 -8.72 4.43 -3.42
CA SER A 10 -10.09 3.90 -3.39
C SER A 10 -10.29 2.70 -4.34
N ASN A 11 -9.55 2.67 -5.46
CA ASN A 11 -9.70 1.65 -6.50
C ASN A 11 -8.51 0.69 -6.57
N SER A 12 -7.30 1.20 -6.41
CA SER A 12 -6.06 0.46 -6.67
C SER A 12 -5.04 0.65 -5.55
N VAL A 13 -4.14 -0.31 -5.43
CA VAL A 13 -2.90 -0.21 -4.66
C VAL A 13 -1.75 -0.13 -5.65
N LEU A 14 -0.92 0.90 -5.50
CA LEU A 14 0.25 1.15 -6.34
C LEU A 14 1.52 0.85 -5.56
N LEU A 15 2.57 0.38 -6.24
CA LEU A 15 3.93 0.27 -5.73
C LEU A 15 4.89 0.95 -6.69
N LEU A 16 5.77 1.78 -6.16
CA LEU A 16 6.95 2.27 -6.86
C LEU A 16 8.19 1.90 -6.03
N ILE A 17 9.12 1.16 -6.62
CA ILE A 17 10.47 0.94 -6.09
C ILE A 17 11.45 1.69 -6.98
N ALA A 18 12.36 2.45 -6.38
CA ALA A 18 13.36 3.19 -7.11
C ALA A 18 14.72 3.22 -6.42
N ASP A 19 15.78 3.26 -7.22
CA ASP A 19 17.12 3.60 -6.77
C ASP A 19 17.34 5.11 -6.94
N ILE A 20 17.57 5.80 -5.83
CA ILE A 20 17.80 7.25 -5.79
C ILE A 20 19.28 7.54 -5.58
N ASP A 21 19.93 8.20 -6.54
CA ASP A 21 21.34 8.57 -6.41
C ASP A 21 21.56 9.78 -5.48
N GLU A 22 22.82 10.12 -5.19
CA GLU A 22 23.19 11.24 -4.32
C GLU A 22 22.73 12.61 -4.83
N LYS A 23 22.42 12.72 -6.13
CA LYS A 23 21.91 13.94 -6.76
C LYS A 23 20.37 14.00 -6.74
N GLY A 24 19.72 12.96 -6.22
CA GLY A 24 18.27 12.84 -6.17
C GLY A 24 17.64 12.33 -7.47
N ASN A 25 18.42 11.82 -8.42
CA ASN A 25 17.87 11.22 -9.62
C ASN A 25 17.23 9.88 -9.27
N LEU A 26 15.98 9.71 -9.70
CA LEU A 26 15.20 8.51 -9.48
C LEU A 26 15.33 7.58 -10.69
N LYS A 27 15.82 6.36 -10.46
CA LYS A 27 15.76 5.28 -11.44
C LYS A 27 14.71 4.26 -10.99
N GLU A 28 13.66 4.11 -11.79
CA GLU A 28 12.62 3.11 -11.54
C GLU A 28 13.22 1.70 -11.56
N VAL A 29 12.86 0.90 -10.55
CA VAL A 29 13.25 -0.50 -10.41
C VAL A 29 12.03 -1.41 -10.53
N ALA A 30 10.90 -1.02 -9.96
CA ALA A 30 9.61 -1.68 -10.15
C ALA A 30 8.47 -0.66 -10.05
N ASN A 31 7.41 -0.86 -10.84
CA ASN A 31 6.23 -0.01 -10.87
C ASN A 31 5.00 -0.89 -11.11
N GLU A 32 4.30 -1.21 -10.03
CA GLU A 32 3.21 -2.19 -10.03
C GLU A 32 1.89 -1.52 -9.65
N SER A 33 0.80 -2.07 -10.19
CA SER A 33 -0.56 -1.58 -9.91
C SER A 33 -1.53 -2.75 -9.83
N ARG A 34 -2.33 -2.78 -8.76
CA ARG A 34 -3.37 -3.78 -8.57
C ARG A 34 -4.69 -3.11 -8.23
N VAL A 35 -5.74 -3.44 -8.99
CA VAL A 35 -7.10 -3.03 -8.68
C VAL A 35 -7.65 -3.92 -7.57
N THR A 36 -7.97 -3.33 -6.42
CA THR A 36 -8.50 -4.04 -5.23
C THR A 36 -9.87 -3.52 -4.81
N GLY A 37 -10.28 -2.34 -5.28
CA GLY A 37 -11.59 -1.76 -5.04
C GLY A 37 -11.90 -1.48 -3.57
N LEU A 38 -10.92 -1.00 -2.78
CA LEU A 38 -11.07 -0.76 -1.34
C LEU A 38 -12.29 0.13 -0.99
N GLY A 39 -12.52 1.19 -1.76
CA GLY A 39 -13.64 2.11 -1.60
C GLY A 39 -14.97 1.65 -2.19
N LYS A 40 -15.04 0.43 -2.75
CA LYS A 40 -16.27 -0.08 -3.37
C LYS A 40 -17.39 -0.23 -2.34
N GLY A 41 -18.51 0.47 -2.56
CA GLY A 41 -19.66 0.47 -1.65
C GLY A 41 -19.53 1.40 -0.44
N LEU A 42 -18.39 2.10 -0.30
CA LEU A 42 -18.11 2.94 0.85
C LEU A 42 -19.11 4.09 1.03
N SER A 43 -19.57 4.71 -0.06
CA SER A 43 -20.57 5.77 -0.01
C SER A 43 -21.94 5.31 0.49
N LYS A 44 -22.24 4.01 0.41
CA LYS A 44 -23.51 3.43 0.85
C LYS A 44 -23.42 2.93 2.29
N ASP A 45 -22.36 2.20 2.61
CA ASP A 45 -22.25 1.45 3.86
C ASP A 45 -21.38 2.15 4.91
N GLY A 46 -20.54 3.12 4.50
CA GLY A 46 -19.55 3.77 5.37
C GLY A 46 -18.45 2.84 5.85
N LEU A 47 -18.32 1.65 5.24
CA LEU A 47 -17.37 0.60 5.59
C LEU A 47 -16.69 0.04 4.35
N PHE A 48 -15.44 -0.37 4.51
CA PHE A 48 -14.79 -1.26 3.55
C PHE A 48 -15.45 -2.64 3.57
N LYS A 49 -15.58 -3.24 2.39
CA LYS A 49 -16.07 -4.61 2.22
C LYS A 49 -14.97 -5.61 2.52
N ASP A 50 -15.33 -6.74 3.11
CA ASP A 50 -14.40 -7.81 3.48
C ASP A 50 -13.57 -8.32 2.28
N GLU A 51 -14.23 -8.48 1.13
CA GLU A 51 -13.56 -8.86 -0.11
C GLU A 51 -12.50 -7.84 -0.53
N SER A 52 -12.86 -6.55 -0.57
CA SER A 52 -11.92 -5.49 -0.93
C SER A 52 -10.77 -5.34 0.08
N MET A 53 -11.04 -5.53 1.37
CA MET A 53 -10.01 -5.56 2.42
C MET A 53 -9.04 -6.73 2.22
N LYS A 54 -9.55 -7.92 1.88
CA LYS A 54 -8.73 -9.11 1.61
C LYS A 54 -7.82 -8.89 0.41
N GLU A 55 -8.35 -8.41 -0.71
CA GLU A 55 -7.57 -8.14 -1.92
C GLU A 55 -6.53 -7.05 -1.70
N THR A 56 -6.88 -6.00 -0.96
CA THR A 56 -5.95 -4.93 -0.57
C THR A 56 -4.83 -5.45 0.33
N TYR A 57 -5.14 -6.32 1.30
CA TYR A 57 -4.13 -6.96 2.14
C TYR A 57 -3.16 -7.81 1.33
N LEU A 58 -3.65 -8.61 0.37
CA LEU A 58 -2.80 -9.43 -0.49
C LEU A 58 -1.87 -8.56 -1.33
N ALA A 59 -2.39 -7.48 -1.93
CA ALA A 59 -1.59 -6.50 -2.67
C ALA A 59 -0.45 -5.93 -1.82
N ILE A 60 -0.76 -5.43 -0.62
CA ILE A 60 0.24 -4.84 0.29
C ILE A 60 1.27 -5.89 0.70
N LYS A 61 0.84 -7.09 1.06
CA LYS A 61 1.74 -8.19 1.47
C LYS A 61 2.75 -8.52 0.37
N GLU A 62 2.28 -8.63 -0.87
CA GLU A 62 3.14 -8.93 -2.01
C GLU A 62 4.10 -7.79 -2.32
N TYR A 63 3.65 -6.54 -2.23
CA TYR A 63 4.50 -5.37 -2.47
C TYR A 63 5.56 -5.15 -1.39
N VAL A 64 5.23 -5.40 -0.12
CA VAL A 64 6.22 -5.41 0.97
C VAL A 64 7.28 -6.48 0.73
N ALA A 65 6.87 -7.69 0.32
CA ALA A 65 7.81 -8.76 0.01
C ALA A 65 8.73 -8.41 -1.17
N LEU A 66 8.17 -7.82 -2.23
CA LEU A 66 8.95 -7.37 -3.39
C LEU A 66 9.95 -6.27 -3.01
N ALA A 67 9.54 -5.29 -2.20
CA ALA A 67 10.45 -4.25 -1.72
C ALA A 67 11.63 -4.83 -0.92
N GLN A 68 11.35 -5.80 -0.03
CA GLN A 68 12.38 -6.50 0.75
C GLN A 68 13.32 -7.33 -0.14
N GLU A 69 12.79 -8.04 -1.13
CA GLU A 69 13.59 -8.85 -2.08
C GLU A 69 14.58 -7.99 -2.88
N VAL A 70 14.15 -6.78 -3.26
CA VAL A 70 14.97 -5.81 -4.01
C VAL A 70 15.94 -5.03 -3.08
N GLY A 71 15.90 -5.28 -1.76
CA GLY A 71 16.84 -4.70 -0.80
C GLY A 71 16.46 -3.29 -0.32
N VAL A 72 15.17 -2.95 -0.34
CA VAL A 72 14.66 -1.74 0.32
C VAL A 72 14.66 -1.96 1.83
N ASP A 73 15.30 -1.08 2.59
CA ASP A 73 15.24 -1.10 4.05
C ASP A 73 13.80 -0.78 4.52
N SER A 74 13.38 -1.36 5.64
CA SER A 74 12.04 -1.09 6.18
C SER A 74 11.84 0.39 6.52
N THR A 75 12.91 1.13 6.86
CA THR A 75 12.83 2.58 7.11
C THR A 75 12.65 3.40 5.83
N GLU A 76 12.92 2.83 4.67
CA GLU A 76 12.83 3.47 3.35
C GLU A 76 11.59 3.03 2.55
N LEU A 77 10.72 2.22 3.16
CA LEU A 77 9.40 1.85 2.65
C LEU A 77 8.33 2.73 3.29
N ILE A 78 7.65 3.53 2.49
CA ILE A 78 6.53 4.37 2.93
C ILE A 78 5.22 3.74 2.43
N ILE A 79 4.22 3.62 3.30
CA ILE A 79 2.87 3.20 2.92
C ILE A 79 1.88 4.30 3.26
N THR A 80 1.13 4.76 2.27
CA THR A 80 0.11 5.80 2.41
C THR A 80 -1.26 5.29 2.01
N ALA A 81 -2.30 5.85 2.62
CA ALA A 81 -3.67 5.62 2.20
C ALA A 81 -4.42 6.95 2.05
N THR A 82 -5.28 7.03 1.04
CA THR A 82 -5.92 8.29 0.63
C THR A 82 -7.38 8.40 1.13
N GLU A 83 -8.25 9.03 0.35
CA GLU A 83 -9.57 9.50 0.76
C GLU A 83 -10.47 8.41 1.35
N ALA A 84 -10.50 7.22 0.74
CA ALA A 84 -11.35 6.12 1.21
C ALA A 84 -11.05 5.74 2.67
N SER A 85 -9.79 5.81 3.09
CA SER A 85 -9.36 5.50 4.46
C SER A 85 -9.73 6.58 5.47
N ARG A 86 -9.92 7.83 5.03
CA ARG A 86 -10.35 8.91 5.93
C ARG A 86 -11.83 8.84 6.29
N VAL A 87 -12.65 8.21 5.45
CA VAL A 87 -14.11 8.19 5.61
C VAL A 87 -14.68 6.84 6.05
N ALA A 88 -13.93 5.74 5.88
CA ALA A 88 -14.37 4.41 6.30
C ALA A 88 -14.24 4.21 7.81
N LYS A 89 -15.33 3.79 8.47
CA LYS A 89 -15.38 3.60 9.93
C LYS A 89 -14.51 2.45 10.42
N ASN A 90 -14.20 1.49 9.56
CA ASN A 90 -13.35 0.33 9.86
C ASN A 90 -11.91 0.46 9.32
N ALA A 91 -11.51 1.66 8.86
CA ALA A 91 -10.16 1.87 8.32
C ALA A 91 -9.07 1.63 9.37
N GLU A 92 -9.21 2.21 10.57
CA GLU A 92 -8.22 2.08 11.65
C GLU A 92 -8.00 0.61 12.03
N GLU A 93 -9.08 -0.15 12.24
CA GLU A 93 -8.99 -1.59 12.55
C GLU A 93 -8.30 -2.35 11.43
N PHE A 94 -8.65 -2.07 10.17
CA PHE A 94 -8.08 -2.73 9.01
C PHE A 94 -6.56 -2.50 8.91
N PHE A 95 -6.10 -1.26 9.00
CA PHE A 95 -4.67 -0.95 8.90
C PHE A 95 -3.87 -1.44 10.12
N ASN A 96 -4.41 -1.35 11.33
CA ASN A 96 -3.77 -1.92 12.53
C ASN A 96 -3.53 -3.43 12.39
N ARG A 97 -4.47 -4.16 11.77
CA ARG A 97 -4.31 -5.59 11.47
C ARG A 97 -3.22 -5.85 10.44
N ILE A 98 -3.02 -4.96 9.47
CA ILE A 98 -1.96 -5.07 8.45
C ILE A 98 -0.59 -4.85 9.09
N THR A 99 -0.41 -3.71 9.77
CA THR A 99 0.80 -3.35 10.55
C THR A 99 1.25 -4.52 11.42
N LYS A 100 0.34 -5.07 12.23
CA LYS A 100 0.64 -6.21 13.10
C LYS A 100 1.04 -7.48 12.34
N LYS A 101 0.39 -7.77 11.19
CA LYS A 101 0.64 -8.99 10.41
C LYS A 101 1.93 -8.94 9.61
N LEU A 102 2.31 -7.75 9.15
CA LEU A 102 3.49 -7.56 8.30
C LEU A 102 4.71 -7.07 9.08
N ASN A 103 4.53 -6.72 10.36
CA ASN A 103 5.58 -6.19 11.23
C ASN A 103 6.24 -4.94 10.62
N ILE A 104 5.38 -4.02 10.17
CA ILE A 104 5.70 -2.71 9.59
C ILE A 104 4.97 -1.62 10.35
#